data_AF-A0A0Q4DJJ3-F1
#
_entry.id   AF-A0A0Q4DJJ3-F1
#
_cell.length_a   1.000
_cell.length_b   1.000
_cell.length_c   1.000
_cell.angle_alpha   90.00
_cell.angle_beta   90.00
_cell.angle_gamma   90.00
#
_symmetry.space_group_name_H-M   'P 1'
#
loop_
_entity.id
_entity.type
_entity.pdbx_description
1 polymer ?
#
loop_
_entity_poly.entity_id
_entity_poly.type
_entity_poly.pdbx_seq_one_letter_code
_entity_poly.pdbx_strand_id
1 'polypeptide(L)'
;MDPACLRSDAATLLTALTPGKKRRSTIRGILSTWDMVQVGMPSRETLEATAGALSAAKLITIDDDWRLSLTAEGARIRAIPSGWAGMRTLPSVIEKHLPPLATDPRVTLPAELYDSARADHLRPRRGTPRGLRWFLEWGQPSWRRNRDR
;
A
#
# COMPACT_ATOMS: atom_id res chain seq x y z
N MET A 1 6.58 18.79 3.96
CA MET A 1 6.24 17.55 4.69
C MET A 1 7.40 17.24 5.62
N ASP A 2 7.13 16.89 6.87
CA ASP A 2 8.16 16.47 7.84
C ASP A 2 8.82 15.16 7.37
N PRO A 3 10.16 15.04 7.34
CA PRO A 3 10.85 13.82 6.93
C PRO A 3 10.50 12.58 7.77
N ALA A 4 10.18 12.75 9.06
CA ALA A 4 9.76 11.64 9.91
C ALA A 4 8.37 11.12 9.50
N CYS A 5 7.42 12.03 9.22
CA CYS A 5 6.10 11.67 8.70
C CYS A 5 6.21 10.98 7.32
N LEU A 6 7.05 11.52 6.42
CA LEU A 6 7.26 10.94 5.10
C LEU A 6 7.74 9.48 5.18
N ARG A 7 8.64 9.18 6.11
CA ARG A 7 9.19 7.84 6.27
C ARG A 7 8.16 6.83 6.81
N SER A 8 7.40 7.23 7.83
CA SER A 8 6.31 6.43 8.39
C SER A 8 5.20 6.17 7.35
N ASP A 9 4.81 7.21 6.61
CA ASP A 9 3.79 7.11 5.57
C ASP A 9 4.27 6.26 4.40
N ALA A 10 5.55 6.37 3.99
CA ALA A 10 6.13 5.51 2.97
C ALA A 10 6.17 4.03 3.39
N ALA A 11 6.48 3.75 4.66
CA ALA A 11 6.43 2.39 5.19
C ALA A 11 5.00 1.82 5.19
N THR A 12 4.03 2.68 5.48
CA THR A 12 2.60 2.33 5.45
C THR A 12 2.10 2.08 4.03
N LEU A 13 2.51 2.91 3.08
CA LEU A 13 2.24 2.69 1.66
C LEU A 13 2.82 1.35 1.19
N LEU A 14 4.09 1.07 1.50
CA LEU A 14 4.75 -0.18 1.13
C LEU A 14 4.03 -1.40 1.74
N THR A 15 3.51 -1.26 2.96
CA THR A 15 2.68 -2.28 3.63
C THR A 15 1.37 -2.52 2.88
N ALA A 16 0.75 -1.44 2.39
CA ALA A 16 -0.55 -1.44 1.72
C ALA A 16 -0.53 -2.01 0.30
N LEU A 17 0.63 -2.03 -0.36
CA LEU A 17 0.76 -2.64 -1.69
C LEU A 17 0.54 -4.15 -1.62
N THR A 18 0.24 -4.83 -2.72
CA THR A 18 -0.03 -6.29 -2.72
C THR A 18 1.24 -7.07 -3.06
N PRO A 19 1.57 -8.16 -2.34
CA PRO A 19 2.81 -8.89 -2.62
C PRO A 19 2.60 -9.74 -3.89
N GLY A 20 3.61 -9.73 -4.76
CA GLY A 20 3.65 -10.55 -5.97
C GLY A 20 3.95 -9.76 -7.24
N LYS A 21 4.87 -10.30 -8.07
CA LYS A 21 5.42 -9.64 -9.27
C LYS A 21 4.37 -9.18 -10.31
N LYS A 22 3.17 -9.77 -10.31
CA LYS A 22 2.09 -9.44 -11.27
C LYS A 22 0.95 -8.63 -10.66
N ARG A 23 1.00 -8.33 -9.35
CA ARG A 23 -0.10 -7.67 -8.67
C ARG A 23 0.14 -6.18 -8.62
N ARG A 24 -0.86 -5.44 -9.10
CA ARG A 24 -0.88 -3.98 -9.09
C ARG A 24 -1.95 -3.54 -8.10
N SER A 25 -1.57 -2.70 -7.15
CA SER A 25 -2.49 -2.14 -6.16
C SER A 25 -3.12 -0.88 -6.71
N THR A 26 -4.46 -0.81 -6.66
CA THR A 26 -5.21 0.39 -7.01
C THR A 26 -5.27 1.34 -5.82
N ILE A 27 -5.51 2.63 -6.07
CA ILE A 27 -5.70 3.64 -5.02
C ILE A 27 -6.75 3.22 -4.01
N ARG A 28 -7.86 2.63 -4.47
CA ARG A 28 -8.90 2.09 -3.58
C ARG A 28 -8.36 1.00 -2.64
N GLY A 29 -7.58 0.05 -3.15
CA GLY A 29 -6.97 -1.02 -2.34
C GLY A 29 -5.97 -0.46 -1.33
N ILE A 30 -5.21 0.57 -1.73
CA ILE A 30 -4.27 1.28 -0.88
C ILE A 30 -5.01 1.98 0.25
N LEU A 31 -6.03 2.81 -0.03
CA LEU A 31 -6.81 3.50 0.99
C LEU A 31 -7.47 2.55 1.99
N SER A 32 -7.98 1.42 1.49
CA SER A 32 -8.61 0.39 2.32
C SER A 32 -7.62 -0.25 3.29
N THR A 33 -6.41 -0.54 2.82
CA THR A 33 -5.36 -1.15 3.64
C THR A 33 -4.72 -0.13 4.58
N TRP A 34 -4.58 1.11 4.13
CA TRP A 34 -4.04 2.19 4.94
C TRP A 34 -4.89 2.42 6.19
N ASP A 35 -6.21 2.54 6.05
CA ASP A 35 -7.15 2.72 7.17
C ASP A 35 -7.15 1.53 8.16
N MET A 36 -6.78 0.33 7.68
CA MET A 36 -6.60 -0.83 8.57
C MET A 36 -5.30 -0.75 9.38
N VAL A 37 -4.25 -0.20 8.78
CA VAL A 37 -2.89 -0.16 9.33
C VAL A 37 -2.71 1.05 10.25
N GLN A 38 -3.13 2.23 9.80
CA GLN A 38 -3.16 3.48 10.54
C GLN A 38 -4.58 4.01 10.64
N VAL A 39 -4.89 4.76 11.70
CA VAL A 39 -6.21 5.37 11.85
C VAL A 39 -6.32 6.56 10.89
N GLY A 40 -7.26 6.48 9.95
CA GLY A 40 -7.54 7.55 9.00
C GLY A 40 -6.96 7.31 7.60
N MET A 41 -7.43 8.13 6.66
CA MET A 41 -7.00 8.06 5.26
C MET A 41 -5.91 9.08 4.97
N PRO A 42 -4.89 8.72 4.17
CA PRO A 42 -3.90 9.67 3.71
C PRO A 42 -4.57 10.67 2.76
N SER A 43 -4.12 11.93 2.79
CA SER A 43 -4.50 12.92 1.79
C SER A 43 -3.92 12.55 0.41
N ARG A 44 -4.42 13.20 -0.65
CA ARG A 44 -3.86 13.05 -2.01
C ARG A 44 -2.37 13.42 -2.02
N GLU A 45 -2.02 14.54 -1.39
CA GLU A 45 -0.65 15.05 -1.29
C GLU A 45 0.27 14.08 -0.53
N THR A 46 -0.22 13.46 0.54
CA THR A 46 0.53 12.43 1.27
C THR A 46 0.81 11.21 0.38
N LEU A 47 -0.18 10.75 -0.40
CA LEU A 47 0.02 9.65 -1.34
C LEU A 47 1.00 10.01 -2.46
N GLU A 48 0.91 11.20 -3.02
CA GLU A 48 1.83 11.69 -4.05
C GLU A 48 3.26 11.76 -3.53
N ALA A 49 3.47 12.40 -2.38
CA ALA A 49 4.79 12.56 -1.79
C ALA A 49 5.44 11.20 -1.44
N THR A 50 4.67 10.28 -0.87
CA THR A 50 5.18 8.96 -0.47
C THR A 50 5.40 8.05 -1.67
N ALA A 51 4.50 8.05 -2.66
CA ALA A 51 4.68 7.29 -3.89
C ALA A 51 5.88 7.83 -4.69
N GLY A 52 6.03 9.15 -4.78
CA GLY A 52 7.18 9.82 -5.37
C GLY A 52 8.49 9.40 -4.70
N ALA A 53 8.53 9.46 -3.37
CA ALA A 53 9.71 9.06 -2.61
C ALA A 53 10.08 7.57 -2.79
N LEU A 54 9.09 6.67 -2.77
CA LEU A 54 9.33 5.24 -2.98
C LEU A 54 9.73 4.92 -4.43
N SER A 55 9.18 5.66 -5.41
CA SER A 55 9.52 5.52 -6.83
C SER A 55 10.96 6.00 -7.09
N ALA A 56 11.33 7.16 -6.54
CA ALA A 56 12.70 7.69 -6.61
C ALA A 56 13.72 6.74 -5.95
N ALA A 57 13.34 6.09 -4.85
CA ALA A 57 14.12 5.04 -4.20
C ALA A 57 14.08 3.68 -4.93
N LYS A 58 13.41 3.58 -6.10
CA LYS A 58 13.26 2.37 -6.91
C LYS A 58 12.62 1.19 -6.16
N LEU A 59 11.77 1.47 -5.18
CA LEU A 59 11.05 0.45 -4.40
C LEU A 59 9.70 0.09 -5.00
N ILE A 60 9.11 1.03 -5.73
CA ILE A 60 7.85 0.84 -6.43
C ILE A 60 7.96 1.30 -7.88
N THR A 61 7.01 0.85 -8.68
CA THR A 61 6.71 1.35 -10.02
C THR A 61 5.28 1.80 -10.03
N ILE A 62 4.99 2.81 -10.84
CA ILE A 62 3.65 3.37 -10.96
C ILE A 62 3.33 3.49 -12.45
N ASP A 63 2.18 2.93 -12.86
CA ASP A 63 1.72 2.99 -14.25
C ASP A 63 0.81 4.21 -14.51
N ASP A 64 0.44 4.41 -15.77
CA ASP A 64 -0.39 5.55 -16.21
C ASP A 64 -1.80 5.55 -15.57
N ASP A 65 -2.31 4.37 -15.20
CA ASP A 65 -3.57 4.18 -14.47
C ASP A 65 -3.42 4.36 -12.95
N TRP A 66 -2.23 4.78 -12.51
CA TRP A 66 -1.87 4.99 -11.13
C TRP A 66 -2.02 3.74 -10.26
N ARG A 67 -1.70 2.58 -10.86
CA ARG A 67 -1.56 1.31 -10.16
C ARG A 67 -0.11 1.13 -9.75
N LEU A 68 0.07 0.80 -8.48
CA LEU A 68 1.38 0.67 -7.86
C LEU A 68 1.80 -0.80 -7.79
N SER A 69 3.04 -1.07 -8.16
CA SER A 69 3.65 -2.40 -8.05
C SER A 69 5.00 -2.34 -7.35
N LEU A 70 5.29 -3.35 -6.54
CA LEU A 70 6.58 -3.48 -5.88
C LEU A 70 7.66 -3.86 -6.89
N THR A 71 8.83 -3.23 -6.81
CA THR A 71 10.04 -3.73 -7.46
C THR A 71 10.57 -4.95 -6.72
N ALA A 72 11.62 -5.59 -7.24
CA ALA A 72 12.28 -6.68 -6.54
C ALA A 72 12.79 -6.24 -5.15
N GLU A 73 13.33 -5.03 -5.05
CA GLU A 73 13.84 -4.49 -3.78
C GLU A 73 12.70 -4.09 -2.83
N GLY A 74 11.65 -3.42 -3.32
CA GLY A 74 10.48 -3.12 -2.50
C GLY A 74 9.80 -4.39 -1.96
N ALA A 75 9.72 -5.44 -2.78
CA ALA A 75 9.20 -6.74 -2.36
C ALA A 75 10.09 -7.41 -1.30
N ARG A 76 11.42 -7.29 -1.43
CA ARG A 76 12.38 -7.78 -0.45
C ARG A 76 12.20 -7.08 0.89
N ILE A 77 12.22 -5.74 0.92
CA ILE A 77 12.06 -4.94 2.15
C ILE A 77 10.75 -5.29 2.85
N ARG A 78 9.67 -5.40 2.08
CA ARG A 78 8.37 -5.76 2.62
C ARG A 78 8.30 -7.20 3.16
N ALA A 79 9.11 -8.11 2.64
CA ALA A 79 9.17 -9.50 3.11
C ALA A 79 10.03 -9.68 4.38
N ILE A 80 10.81 -8.66 4.78
CA ILE A 80 11.67 -8.71 5.99
C ILE A 80 10.88 -9.01 7.28
N PRO A 81 9.67 -8.46 7.51
CA PRO A 81 8.81 -8.89 8.60
C PRO A 81 8.29 -10.32 8.35
N SER A 82 9.16 -11.33 8.48
CA SER A 82 8.80 -12.74 8.39
C SER A 82 8.38 -13.24 9.77
N GLY A 83 7.14 -12.96 10.16
CA GLY A 83 6.62 -13.41 11.46
C GLY A 83 5.24 -12.83 11.79
N TRP A 84 4.69 -13.28 12.91
CA TRP A 84 3.37 -12.97 13.50
C TRP A 84 3.20 -11.49 13.92
N ALA A 85 3.73 -10.55 13.15
CA ALA A 85 3.52 -9.13 13.26
C ALA A 85 2.14 -8.82 12.65
N GLY A 86 1.16 -8.45 13.50
CA GLY A 86 -0.13 -7.98 13.01
C GLY A 86 0.04 -6.81 12.03
N MET A 87 -0.89 -6.63 11.10
CA MET A 87 -0.77 -5.61 10.04
C MET A 87 -0.40 -4.20 10.53
N ARG A 88 -0.75 -3.86 11.78
CA ARG A 88 -0.45 -2.57 12.41
C ARG A 88 1.03 -2.38 12.78
N THR A 89 1.80 -3.45 12.95
CA THR A 89 3.23 -3.37 13.35
C THR A 89 4.18 -3.48 12.16
N LEU A 90 3.68 -3.87 10.98
CA LEU A 90 4.47 -3.98 9.75
C LEU A 90 5.13 -2.65 9.33
N PRO A 91 4.45 -1.49 9.35
CA PRO A 91 5.07 -0.23 8.95
C PRO A 91 6.31 0.08 9.78
N SER A 92 6.24 -0.04 11.11
CA SER A 92 7.36 0.27 11.99
C SER A 92 8.57 -0.64 11.78
N VAL A 93 8.37 -1.88 11.32
CA VAL A 93 9.48 -2.77 10.95
C VAL A 93 10.05 -2.35 9.59
N ILE A 94 9.19 -2.16 8.59
CA ILE A 94 9.59 -1.74 7.23
C ILE A 94 10.35 -0.41 7.28
N GLU A 95 9.91 0.53 8.10
CA GLU A 95 10.50 1.85 8.27
C GLU A 95 12.00 1.77 8.61
N LYS A 96 12.42 0.78 9.40
CA LYS A 96 13.84 0.58 9.76
C LYS A 96 14.71 0.14 8.57
N HIS A 97 14.09 -0.44 7.56
CA HIS A 97 14.77 -0.99 6.37
C HIS A 97 14.66 -0.08 5.14
N LEU A 98 13.91 1.02 5.22
CA LEU A 98 13.81 1.95 4.12
C LEU A 98 15.16 2.64 3.86
N PRO A 99 15.57 2.83 2.60
CA PRO A 99 16.69 3.71 2.27
C PRO A 99 16.36 5.16 2.65
N PRO A 100 17.33 6.08 2.57
CA PRO A 100 17.05 7.50 2.61
C PRO A 100 16.01 7.86 1.54
N LEU A 101 14.97 8.57 1.93
CA LEU A 101 13.88 8.99 1.05
C LEU A 101 14.03 10.47 0.70
N ALA A 102 13.82 10.79 -0.57
CA ALA A 102 13.71 12.17 -1.05
C ALA A 102 12.37 12.31 -1.76
N THR A 103 11.64 13.38 -1.46
CA THR A 103 10.38 13.68 -2.14
C THR A 103 10.64 13.93 -3.63
N ASP A 104 9.89 13.25 -4.50
CA ASP A 104 9.89 13.54 -5.93
C ASP A 104 8.59 14.27 -6.30
N PRO A 105 8.63 15.57 -6.64
CA PRO A 105 7.45 16.35 -6.95
C PRO A 105 6.85 16.03 -8.33
N ARG A 106 7.51 15.20 -9.15
CA ARG A 106 7.02 14.85 -10.50
C ARG A 106 5.87 13.85 -10.46
N VAL A 107 5.68 13.18 -9.33
CA VAL A 107 4.61 12.22 -9.12
C VAL A 107 3.33 12.95 -8.74
N THR A 108 2.36 12.96 -9.66
CA THR A 108 1.04 13.60 -9.46
C THR A 108 -0.07 12.56 -9.62
N LEU A 109 -0.96 12.48 -8.63
CA LEU A 109 -2.14 11.64 -8.61
C LEU A 109 -3.32 12.45 -9.16
N PRO A 110 -3.97 12.03 -10.26
CA PRO A 110 -5.16 12.69 -10.77
C PRO A 110 -6.24 12.81 -9.67
N ALA A 111 -6.73 14.03 -9.44
CA ALA A 111 -7.69 14.30 -8.37
C ALA A 111 -8.94 13.43 -8.49
N GLU A 112 -9.45 13.26 -9.72
CA GLU A 112 -10.62 12.42 -10.02
C GLU A 112 -10.44 10.97 -9.57
N LEU A 113 -9.24 10.38 -9.73
CA LEU A 113 -8.95 9.01 -9.30
C LEU A 113 -8.94 8.90 -7.77
N TYR A 114 -8.35 9.88 -7.09
CA TYR A 114 -8.32 9.91 -5.63
C TYR A 114 -9.72 10.11 -5.04
N ASP A 115 -10.47 11.08 -5.55
CA ASP A 115 -11.81 11.41 -5.07
C ASP A 115 -12.80 10.27 -5.30
N SER A 116 -12.73 9.62 -6.48
CA SER A 116 -13.52 8.43 -6.77
C SER A 116 -13.20 7.28 -5.82
N ALA A 117 -11.90 7.01 -5.59
CA ALA A 117 -11.48 5.95 -4.66
C ALA A 117 -11.87 6.24 -3.20
N ARG A 118 -11.80 7.51 -2.79
CA ARG A 118 -12.20 7.97 -1.46
C ARG A 118 -13.71 7.86 -1.28
N ALA A 119 -14.50 8.29 -2.26
CA ALA A 119 -15.96 8.17 -2.24
C ALA A 119 -16.40 6.69 -2.13
N ASP A 120 -15.77 5.82 -2.92
CA ASP A 120 -15.97 4.36 -2.87
C ASP A 120 -15.65 3.77 -1.51
N HIS A 121 -14.57 4.23 -0.87
CA HIS A 121 -14.17 3.76 0.45
C HIS A 121 -15.17 4.20 1.52
N LEU A 122 -15.61 5.47 1.50
CA LEU A 122 -16.57 6.02 2.46
C LEU A 122 -17.99 5.46 2.29
N ARG A 123 -18.36 5.09 1.07
CA ARG A 123 -19.67 4.50 0.73
C ARG A 123 -19.48 3.10 0.15
N PRO A 124 -19.06 2.11 0.97
CA PRO A 124 -18.90 0.76 0.46
C PRO A 124 -20.24 0.27 -0.09
N ARG A 125 -20.24 -0.24 -1.34
CA ARG A 125 -21.43 -0.82 -2.00
C ARG A 125 -22.16 -1.74 -1.00
N ARG A 126 -23.44 -1.44 -0.75
CA ARG A 126 -24.31 -2.20 0.15
C ARG A 126 -24.23 -3.70 -0.20
N GLY A 127 -23.95 -4.55 0.79
CA GLY A 127 -24.06 -6.01 0.66
C GLY A 127 -22.75 -6.81 0.58
N THR A 128 -21.56 -6.20 0.63
CA THR A 128 -20.31 -6.97 0.70
C THR A 128 -19.74 -6.99 2.12
N PRO A 129 -19.75 -8.13 2.83
CA PRO A 129 -19.12 -8.24 4.15
C PRO A 129 -17.65 -7.83 4.09
N ARG A 130 -17.14 -7.14 5.11
CA ARG A 130 -15.75 -6.66 5.17
C ARG A 130 -14.72 -7.76 4.87
N GLY A 131 -14.96 -8.99 5.32
CA GLY A 131 -14.09 -10.15 5.04
C GLY A 131 -14.13 -10.64 3.59
N LEU A 132 -15.28 -10.56 2.91
CA LEU A 132 -15.41 -10.94 1.50
C LEU A 132 -14.74 -9.93 0.57
N ARG A 133 -14.77 -8.64 0.95
CA ARG A 133 -14.02 -7.57 0.26
C ARG A 133 -12.52 -7.81 0.35
N TRP A 134 -12.02 -8.21 1.52
CA TRP A 134 -10.62 -8.60 1.71
C TRP A 134 -10.22 -9.77 0.78
N PHE A 135 -11.11 -10.76 0.63
CA PHE A 135 -10.90 -11.92 -0.24
C PHE A 135 -10.86 -11.57 -1.74
N LEU A 136 -11.74 -10.66 -2.18
CA LEU A 136 -11.83 -10.22 -3.58
C LEU A 136 -10.68 -9.27 -3.97
N GLU A 137 -10.24 -8.40 -3.06
CA GLU A 137 -9.16 -7.44 -3.33
C GLU A 137 -7.76 -8.10 -3.28
N TRP A 138 -7.59 -9.19 -2.53
CA TRP A 138 -6.28 -9.82 -2.33
C TRP A 138 -6.13 -11.22 -2.94
N GLY A 139 -7.19 -11.87 -3.42
CA GLY A 139 -7.14 -13.29 -3.80
C GLY A 139 -6.73 -14.18 -2.61
N GLN A 140 -6.90 -15.50 -2.72
CA GLN A 140 -6.73 -16.39 -1.57
C GLN A 140 -5.41 -16.16 -0.79
N PRO A 141 -5.45 -16.10 0.55
CA PRO A 141 -4.29 -16.43 1.37
C PRO A 141 -3.82 -17.83 0.97
N SER A 142 -2.54 -18.01 0.66
CA SER A 142 -1.96 -19.29 0.22
C SER A 142 -1.99 -20.42 1.27
N TRP A 143 -2.70 -20.24 2.38
CA TRP A 143 -2.83 -21.24 3.47
C TRP A 143 -3.77 -22.41 3.14
N ARG A 144 -4.37 -22.44 1.94
CA ARG A 144 -5.19 -23.56 1.44
C ARG A 144 -4.52 -24.43 0.36
N ARG A 145 -3.19 -24.53 0.36
CA ARG A 145 -2.44 -25.62 -0.32
C ARG A 145 -1.56 -26.34 0.69
N ASN A 146 -2.17 -27.08 1.61
CA ASN A 146 -1.61 -28.27 2.28
C ASN A 146 -2.55 -28.70 3.40
N ARG A 147 -3.66 -29.31 3.02
CA ARG A 147 -4.40 -30.27 3.85
C ARG A 147 -5.13 -31.22 2.90
N ASP A 148 -4.35 -31.90 2.08
CA ASP A 148 -4.75 -33.20 1.55
C ASP A 148 -3.61 -34.15 1.95
N ARG A 149 -3.93 -34.98 2.93
CA ARG A 149 -3.18 -36.17 3.31
C ARG A 149 -4.05 -37.34 2.92
#